data_AF-A0A165EJV9-F1
#
_entry.id   AF-A0A165EJV9-F1
#
_cell.length_a   1.000
_cell.length_b   1.000
_cell.length_c   1.000
_cell.angle_alpha   90.00
_cell.angle_beta   90.00
_cell.angle_gamma   90.00
#
_symmetry.space_group_name_H-M   'P 1'
#
loop_
_entity.id
_entity.type
_entity.pdbx_description
1 polymer ?
#
loop_
_entity_poly.entity_id
_entity_poly.type
_entity_poly.pdbx_seq_one_letter_code
_entity_poly.pdbx_strand_id
1 'polypeptide(L)'
;ELASGHAEPYLQSGAYYLNLIRTVEDRRAGTVLPCIILYAAGPHIGFSGAAFSRKIRQDVLTPLLGTDFHHCDEDAFCILVHALRAYKNAVIALEHYYAVDLPLIQARPPAKMPQLLFPYPMAYHDTNGREVGFKYIEPMDTGTLIFRGVTDHDSRPIVIKFTHRYSKVVHDWCADHLCAPKLLACERIPGRWFMVVMESVPLHEYCNLSRQRYLLSHEQMQHVRENVEKFVSKLWEANFVHGDLRDANILVNADGTDFKVVDFDWSGAIGEARYPSNMNTVTVRRP
;
A
#
# COMPACT_ATOMS: atom_id res chain seq x y z
N GLU A 1 28.72 -22.81 -4.05
CA GLU A 1 27.29 -22.72 -4.39
C GLU A 1 26.59 -21.84 -3.36
N LEU A 2 25.63 -21.01 -3.76
CA LEU A 2 24.67 -20.45 -2.81
C LEU A 2 23.95 -21.66 -2.18
N ALA A 3 24.03 -21.81 -0.85
CA ALA A 3 23.52 -22.96 -0.10
C ALA A 3 24.31 -24.30 -0.22
N SER A 4 25.65 -24.27 -0.34
CA SER A 4 26.46 -25.47 -0.10
C SER A 4 26.45 -25.94 1.38
N GLY A 5 25.98 -25.08 2.29
CA GLY A 5 25.55 -25.47 3.64
C GLY A 5 24.08 -25.89 3.61
N HIS A 6 23.66 -26.78 4.51
CA HIS A 6 22.29 -27.33 4.59
C HIS A 6 21.16 -26.29 4.82
N ALA A 7 21.45 -24.98 4.74
CA ALA A 7 20.49 -23.90 4.90
C ALA A 7 20.82 -22.73 3.95
N GLU A 8 19.77 -22.12 3.41
CA GLU A 8 19.86 -20.87 2.65
C GLU A 8 19.96 -19.68 3.63
N PRO A 9 20.97 -18.79 3.52
CA PRO A 9 21.26 -17.76 4.52
C PRO A 9 20.11 -16.81 4.82
N TYR A 10 19.32 -16.41 3.82
CA TYR A 10 18.17 -15.52 4.03
C TYR A 10 17.09 -16.21 4.89
N LEU A 11 16.71 -17.44 4.58
CA LEU A 11 15.76 -18.22 5.38
C LEU A 11 16.29 -18.52 6.79
N GLN A 12 17.58 -18.86 6.90
CA GLN A 12 18.22 -19.12 8.19
C GLN A 12 18.18 -17.88 9.09
N SER A 13 18.44 -16.70 8.53
CA SER A 13 18.37 -15.44 9.27
C SER A 13 16.96 -15.11 9.78
N GLY A 14 15.93 -15.43 9.00
CA GLY A 14 14.53 -15.35 9.44
C GLY A 14 14.22 -16.29 10.61
N ALA A 15 14.81 -17.49 10.62
CA ALA A 15 14.68 -18.43 11.74
C ALA A 15 15.37 -17.94 13.01
N TYR A 16 16.52 -17.27 12.90
CA TYR A 16 17.16 -16.61 14.05
C TYR A 16 16.28 -15.49 14.62
N TYR A 17 15.69 -14.66 13.75
CA TYR A 17 14.73 -13.65 14.18
C TYR A 17 13.51 -14.28 14.86
N LEU A 18 12.96 -15.38 14.33
CA LEU A 18 11.89 -16.12 14.99
C LEU A 18 12.27 -16.58 16.40
N ASN A 19 13.48 -17.12 16.55
CA ASN A 19 13.96 -17.56 17.84
C ASN A 19 14.11 -16.38 18.82
N LEU A 20 14.62 -15.25 18.36
CA LEU A 20 14.68 -14.01 19.15
C LEU A 20 13.29 -13.57 19.61
N ILE A 21 12.30 -13.56 18.71
CA ILE A 21 10.93 -13.15 19.07
C ILE A 21 10.34 -14.02 20.17
N ARG A 22 10.65 -15.33 20.19
CA ARG A 22 10.22 -16.26 21.23
C ARG A 22 10.83 -15.97 22.61
N THR A 23 11.99 -15.31 22.68
CA THR A 23 12.65 -15.02 23.97
C THR A 23 12.30 -13.65 24.54
N VAL A 24 11.62 -12.76 23.79
CA VAL A 24 11.33 -11.38 24.19
C VAL A 24 9.85 -11.11 24.48
N GLU A 25 9.12 -12.08 25.05
CA GLU A 25 7.66 -12.01 25.26
C GLU A 25 7.20 -10.72 25.99
N ASP A 26 7.93 -10.31 27.03
CA ASP A 26 7.58 -9.14 27.85
C ASP A 26 7.73 -7.79 27.13
N ARG A 27 8.43 -7.73 25.98
CA ARG A 27 8.75 -6.48 25.26
C ARG A 27 7.87 -6.21 24.03
N ARG A 28 6.81 -6.98 23.82
CA ARG A 28 5.99 -6.92 22.60
C ARG A 28 4.97 -5.78 22.55
N ALA A 29 4.63 -5.18 23.69
CA ALA A 29 3.59 -4.16 23.74
C ALA A 29 3.93 -2.96 22.81
N GLY A 30 3.04 -2.67 21.86
CA GLY A 30 3.13 -1.49 20.99
C GLY A 30 4.19 -1.54 19.90
N THR A 31 4.80 -2.69 19.62
CA THR A 31 5.89 -2.79 18.63
C THR A 31 5.78 -4.03 17.75
N VAL A 32 6.22 -3.89 16.51
CA VAL A 32 6.44 -5.03 15.60
C VAL A 32 7.84 -5.61 15.72
N LEU A 33 8.63 -5.18 16.70
CA LEU A 33 10.02 -5.61 16.92
C LEU A 33 10.87 -5.54 15.63
N PRO A 34 10.93 -4.36 14.97
CA PRO A 34 11.63 -4.22 13.70
C PRO A 34 13.11 -4.62 13.85
N CYS A 35 13.62 -5.35 12.87
CA CYS A 35 14.99 -5.84 12.83
C CYS A 35 15.55 -5.64 11.42
N ILE A 36 16.79 -5.19 11.32
CA ILE A 36 17.54 -5.20 10.06
C ILE A 36 18.55 -6.34 10.11
N ILE A 37 18.53 -7.17 9.08
CA ILE A 37 19.28 -8.41 8.99
C ILE A 37 20.31 -8.27 7.87
N LEU A 38 21.57 -8.46 8.23
CA LEU A 38 22.66 -8.71 7.29
C LEU A 38 22.84 -10.22 7.17
N TYR A 39 22.85 -10.74 5.95
CA TYR A 39 23.17 -12.14 5.68
C TYR A 39 24.21 -12.23 4.56
N ALA A 40 25.05 -13.26 4.61
CA ALA A 40 26.13 -13.47 3.66
C ALA A 40 25.97 -14.83 2.97
N ALA A 41 26.27 -14.87 1.67
CA ALA A 41 26.19 -16.06 0.84
C ALA A 41 27.42 -16.12 -0.08
N GLY A 42 28.50 -16.77 0.38
CA GLY A 42 29.80 -16.72 -0.28
C GLY A 42 30.38 -15.29 -0.27
N PRO A 43 30.85 -14.74 -1.41
CA PRO A 43 31.32 -13.36 -1.51
C PRO A 43 30.19 -12.35 -1.67
N HIS A 44 28.93 -12.72 -1.39
CA HIS A 44 27.79 -11.81 -1.52
C HIS A 44 27.20 -11.48 -0.16
N ILE A 45 26.74 -10.25 0.00
CA ILE A 45 25.97 -9.83 1.17
C ILE A 45 24.58 -9.34 0.75
N GLY A 46 23.58 -9.59 1.58
CA GLY A 46 22.23 -9.09 1.40
C GLY A 46 21.72 -8.43 2.68
N PHE A 47 20.80 -7.48 2.50
CA PHE A 47 20.11 -6.82 3.60
C PHE A 47 18.63 -7.14 3.51
N SER A 48 18.05 -7.56 4.63
CA SER A 48 16.60 -7.75 4.76
C SER A 48 16.06 -7.05 6.00
N GLY A 49 14.78 -6.70 5.97
CA GLY A 49 14.05 -6.17 7.11
C GLY A 49 13.12 -7.26 7.63
N ALA A 50 13.00 -7.37 8.96
CA ALA A 50 12.06 -8.26 9.60
C ALA A 50 11.18 -7.51 10.60
N ALA A 51 9.92 -7.93 10.69
CA ALA A 51 8.94 -7.41 11.63
C ALA A 51 7.96 -8.52 12.03
N PHE A 52 7.52 -8.49 13.28
CA PHE A 52 6.58 -9.44 13.86
C PHE A 52 5.22 -8.77 14.09
N SER A 53 4.21 -9.26 13.38
CA SER A 53 2.80 -8.88 13.61
C SER A 53 2.03 -10.11 14.13
N ARG A 54 1.16 -10.72 13.31
CA ARG A 54 0.62 -12.07 13.56
C ARG A 54 1.55 -13.19 13.11
N LYS A 55 2.37 -12.86 12.11
CA LYS A 55 3.39 -13.74 11.54
C LYS A 55 4.66 -12.92 11.35
N ILE A 56 5.77 -13.62 11.22
CA ILE A 56 7.02 -13.01 10.80
C ILE A 56 6.85 -12.56 9.36
N ARG A 57 7.19 -11.30 9.12
CA ARG A 57 7.39 -10.75 7.80
C ARG A 57 8.87 -10.47 7.68
N GLN A 58 9.50 -11.04 6.67
CA GLN A 58 10.85 -10.75 6.27
C GLN A 58 10.80 -10.36 4.81
N ASP A 59 11.46 -9.27 4.46
CA ASP A 59 11.52 -8.79 3.08
C ASP A 59 12.92 -8.33 2.73
N VAL A 60 13.30 -8.54 1.48
CA VAL A 60 14.62 -8.21 0.96
C VAL A 60 14.67 -6.71 0.68
N LEU A 61 15.63 -6.01 1.30
CA LEU A 61 15.80 -4.57 1.14
C LEU A 61 16.78 -4.22 0.01
N THR A 62 17.69 -5.13 -0.32
CA THR A 62 18.65 -4.98 -1.42
C THR A 62 18.81 -6.30 -2.17
N PRO A 63 19.12 -6.28 -3.48
CA PRO A 63 19.70 -7.45 -4.14
C PRO A 63 20.93 -7.96 -3.39
N LEU A 64 21.34 -9.20 -3.67
CA LEU A 64 22.64 -9.71 -3.22
C LEU A 64 23.75 -8.89 -3.88
N LEU A 65 24.58 -8.26 -3.06
CA LEU A 65 25.69 -7.40 -3.48
C LEU A 65 26.97 -8.23 -3.42
N GLY A 66 27.63 -8.40 -4.56
CA GLY A 66 28.95 -9.02 -4.63
C GLY A 66 30.01 -8.14 -3.97
N THR A 67 30.93 -8.75 -3.23
CA THR A 67 32.12 -8.09 -2.67
C THR A 67 33.38 -8.40 -3.46
N ASP A 68 33.26 -9.18 -4.53
CA ASP A 68 34.30 -9.68 -5.42
C ASP A 68 34.31 -8.96 -6.78
N PHE A 69 34.05 -7.65 -6.77
CA PHE A 69 34.14 -6.82 -7.96
C PHE A 69 35.60 -6.45 -8.29
N HIS A 70 35.86 -6.20 -9.58
CA HIS A 70 37.16 -5.71 -10.04
C HIS A 70 37.44 -4.32 -9.44
N HIS A 71 38.69 -4.02 -9.10
CA HIS A 71 39.06 -2.73 -8.47
C HIS A 71 38.78 -1.50 -9.34
N CYS A 72 38.55 -1.67 -10.64
CA CYS A 72 38.13 -0.60 -11.56
C CYS A 72 36.60 -0.46 -11.69
N ASP A 73 35.81 -1.34 -11.09
CA ASP A 73 34.35 -1.26 -11.10
C ASP A 73 33.87 -0.32 -9.99
N GLU A 74 33.98 0.98 -10.27
CA GLU A 74 33.61 2.04 -9.34
C GLU A 74 32.11 2.02 -9.00
N ASP A 75 31.26 1.60 -9.95
CA ASP A 75 29.81 1.53 -9.76
C ASP A 75 29.44 0.44 -8.76
N ALA A 76 29.98 -0.77 -8.90
CA ALA A 76 29.76 -1.85 -7.93
C ALA A 76 30.26 -1.46 -6.53
N PHE A 77 31.45 -0.83 -6.45
CA PHE A 77 31.98 -0.31 -5.19
C PHE A 77 31.04 0.74 -4.56
N CYS A 78 30.55 1.70 -5.35
CA CYS A 78 29.64 2.74 -4.89
C CYS A 78 28.32 2.15 -4.37
N ILE A 79 27.73 1.18 -5.08
CA ILE A 79 26.50 0.50 -4.66
C ILE A 79 26.71 -0.17 -3.30
N LEU A 80 27.81 -0.93 -3.13
CA LEU A 80 28.13 -1.59 -1.88
C LEU A 80 28.31 -0.60 -0.73
N VAL A 81 29.08 0.47 -0.94
CA VAL A 81 29.32 1.52 0.07
C VAL A 81 28.02 2.22 0.46
N HIS A 82 27.15 2.54 -0.51
CA HIS A 82 25.84 3.13 -0.23
C HIS A 82 24.95 2.19 0.58
N ALA A 83 24.93 0.90 0.26
CA ALA A 83 24.18 -0.09 1.03
C ALA A 83 24.69 -0.21 2.47
N LEU A 84 26.01 -0.30 2.66
CA LEU A 84 26.64 -0.35 3.99
C LEU A 84 26.38 0.92 4.82
N ARG A 85 26.41 2.10 4.17
CA ARG A 85 26.07 3.37 4.83
C ARG A 85 24.60 3.42 5.24
N ALA A 86 23.70 3.00 4.36
CA ALA A 86 22.27 2.91 4.66
C ALA A 86 22.01 1.92 5.81
N TYR A 87 22.69 0.78 5.81
CA TYR A 87 22.64 -0.20 6.90
C TYR A 87 23.10 0.39 8.23
N LYS A 88 24.25 1.09 8.25
CA LYS A 88 24.75 1.77 9.46
C LYS A 88 23.73 2.77 10.01
N ASN A 89 23.12 3.58 9.13
CA ASN A 89 22.10 4.54 9.53
C ASN A 89 20.85 3.85 10.08
N ALA A 90 20.44 2.73 9.47
CA ALA A 90 19.31 1.93 9.96
C ALA A 90 19.58 1.28 11.32
N VAL A 91 20.81 0.81 11.58
CA VAL A 91 21.21 0.31 12.90
C VAL A 91 21.10 1.42 13.96
N ILE A 92 21.65 2.61 13.69
CA ILE A 92 21.53 3.76 14.61
C ILE A 92 20.06 4.12 14.86
N ALA A 93 19.23 4.12 13.82
CA ALA A 93 17.80 4.39 13.95
C ALA A 93 17.08 3.31 14.78
N LEU A 94 17.45 2.04 14.63
CA LEU A 94 16.89 0.95 15.44
C LEU A 94 17.35 1.03 16.89
N GLU A 95 18.62 1.35 17.15
CA GLU A 95 19.11 1.59 18.52
C GLU A 95 18.32 2.70 19.20
N HIS A 96 18.10 3.83 18.52
CA HIS A 96 17.24 4.90 19.01
C HIS A 96 15.81 4.42 19.25
N TYR A 97 15.23 3.68 18.29
CA TYR A 97 13.88 3.16 18.43
C TYR A 97 13.72 2.30 19.68
N TYR A 98 14.64 1.37 19.93
CA TYR A 98 14.56 0.49 21.09
C TYR A 98 14.88 1.20 22.41
N ALA A 99 15.79 2.17 22.41
CA ALA A 99 16.20 2.89 23.61
C ALA A 99 15.25 4.02 24.01
N VAL A 100 14.60 4.67 23.04
CA VAL A 100 13.83 5.91 23.24
C VAL A 100 12.38 5.74 22.82
N ASP A 101 12.12 5.41 21.55
CA ASP A 101 10.75 5.43 21.01
C ASP A 101 9.87 4.33 21.61
N LEU A 102 10.40 3.12 21.78
CA LEU A 102 9.66 1.99 22.30
C LEU A 102 9.19 2.20 23.75
N PRO A 103 10.04 2.61 24.72
CA PRO A 103 9.57 2.98 26.05
C PRO A 103 8.49 4.07 26.03
N LEU A 104 8.62 5.08 25.17
CA LEU A 104 7.62 6.14 25.02
C LEU A 104 6.30 5.62 24.47
N ILE A 105 6.34 4.66 23.53
CA ILE A 105 5.14 3.98 23.01
C ILE A 105 4.49 3.13 24.11
N GLN A 106 5.27 2.38 24.86
CA GLN A 106 4.78 1.50 25.93
C GLN A 106 4.16 2.27 27.11
N ALA A 107 4.59 3.52 27.32
CA ALA A 107 3.99 4.42 28.30
C ALA A 107 2.67 5.06 27.84
N ARG A 108 2.25 4.89 26.58
CA ARG A 108 1.00 5.49 26.06
C ARG A 108 -0.23 4.80 26.67
N PRO A 109 -1.34 5.54 26.82
CA PRO A 109 -2.60 4.91 27.17
C PRO A 109 -3.04 3.94 26.05
N PRO A 110 -3.78 2.86 26.37
CA PRO A 110 -4.22 1.86 25.39
C PRO A 110 -4.90 2.46 24.15
N ALA A 111 -5.66 3.54 24.31
CA ALA A 111 -6.36 4.23 23.22
C ALA A 111 -5.45 4.93 22.19
N LYS A 112 -4.16 5.14 22.52
CA LYS A 112 -3.14 5.76 21.67
C LYS A 112 -2.03 4.78 21.25
N MET A 113 -2.24 3.48 21.50
CA MET A 113 -1.30 2.44 21.09
C MET A 113 -1.36 2.22 19.57
N PRO A 114 -0.23 1.93 18.91
CA PRO A 114 -0.21 1.62 17.48
C PRO A 114 -1.09 0.41 17.15
N GLN A 115 -1.75 0.47 16.00
CA GLN A 115 -2.54 -0.65 15.48
C GLN A 115 -1.63 -1.62 14.70
N LEU A 116 -0.87 -2.46 15.41
CA LEU A 116 0.21 -3.32 14.87
C LEU A 116 -0.20 -4.31 13.76
N LEU A 117 -1.50 -4.47 13.53
CA LEU A 117 -2.08 -5.30 12.47
C LEU A 117 -2.33 -4.55 11.16
N PHE A 118 -2.13 -3.23 11.18
CA PHE A 118 -2.38 -2.30 10.10
C PHE A 118 -1.09 -1.55 9.75
N PRO A 119 -1.04 -0.87 8.59
CA PRO A 119 0.08 0.01 8.24
C PRO A 119 0.31 1.11 9.28
N TYR A 120 1.56 1.56 9.39
CA TYR A 120 1.98 2.51 10.43
C TYR A 120 1.38 3.93 10.32
N PRO A 121 1.02 4.48 9.13
CA PRO A 121 0.42 5.82 9.08
C PRO A 121 -0.94 5.82 9.76
N MET A 122 -1.17 6.79 10.65
CA MET A 122 -2.43 6.99 11.39
C MET A 122 -2.90 8.45 11.31
N ALA A 123 -2.35 9.21 10.38
CA ALA A 123 -2.76 10.57 10.08
C ALA A 123 -2.47 10.88 8.61
N TYR A 124 -3.19 11.85 8.04
CA TYR A 124 -2.93 12.43 6.72
C TYR A 124 -3.08 13.95 6.79
N HIS A 125 -2.55 14.67 5.81
CA HIS A 125 -2.77 16.10 5.64
C HIS A 125 -3.91 16.33 4.67
N ASP A 126 -4.92 17.08 5.11
CA ASP A 126 -6.04 17.47 4.25
C ASP A 126 -5.61 18.46 3.16
N THR A 127 -6.56 18.88 2.32
CA THR A 127 -6.32 19.85 1.23
C THR A 127 -5.81 21.22 1.71
N ASN A 128 -5.98 21.55 2.99
CA ASN A 128 -5.50 22.78 3.61
C ASN A 128 -4.16 22.57 4.35
N GLY A 129 -3.57 21.38 4.27
CA GLY A 129 -2.34 21.02 4.96
C GLY A 129 -2.52 20.74 6.46
N ARG A 130 -3.76 20.61 6.96
CA ARG A 130 -4.02 20.27 8.35
C ARG A 130 -3.86 18.77 8.55
N GLU A 131 -3.11 18.38 9.58
CA GLU A 131 -3.02 16.98 9.99
C GLU A 131 -4.36 16.49 10.59
N VAL A 132 -4.84 15.38 10.05
CA VAL A 132 -6.07 14.68 10.45
C VAL A 132 -5.70 13.26 10.89
N GLY A 133 -5.78 13.02 12.19
CA GLY A 133 -5.63 11.68 12.77
C GLY A 133 -6.80 10.76 12.43
N PHE A 134 -6.52 9.47 12.29
CA PHE A 134 -7.52 8.45 12.03
C PHE A 134 -7.15 7.11 12.67
N LYS A 135 -8.16 6.23 12.77
CA LYS A 135 -8.01 4.83 13.22
C LYS A 135 -8.48 3.88 12.14
N TYR A 136 -7.76 2.78 11.98
CA TYR A 136 -8.21 1.67 11.14
C TYR A 136 -9.30 0.87 11.87
N ILE A 137 -10.29 0.40 11.12
CA ILE A 137 -11.33 -0.51 11.60
C ILE A 137 -10.99 -1.94 11.15
N GLU A 138 -10.88 -2.14 9.83
CA GLU A 138 -10.72 -3.46 9.23
C GLU A 138 -10.13 -3.37 7.81
N PRO A 139 -9.46 -4.42 7.31
CA PRO A 139 -9.16 -4.54 5.89
C PRO A 139 -10.45 -4.71 5.07
N MET A 140 -10.54 -4.11 3.88
CA MET A 140 -11.71 -4.26 2.99
C MET A 140 -11.79 -5.65 2.36
N ASP A 141 -10.64 -6.20 1.97
CA ASP A 141 -10.54 -7.56 1.44
C ASP A 141 -9.20 -8.20 1.82
N THR A 142 -9.22 -9.52 2.00
CA THR A 142 -8.05 -10.30 2.33
C THR A 142 -6.97 -10.18 1.26
N GLY A 143 -5.76 -9.78 1.67
CA GLY A 143 -4.62 -9.62 0.74
C GLY A 143 -4.58 -8.29 -0.02
N THR A 144 -5.59 -7.44 0.13
CA THR A 144 -5.54 -6.06 -0.39
C THR A 144 -4.91 -5.12 0.62
N LEU A 145 -4.29 -4.04 0.13
CA LEU A 145 -3.78 -2.95 0.96
C LEU A 145 -4.80 -1.81 1.04
N ILE A 146 -6.07 -2.18 1.21
CA ILE A 146 -7.21 -1.26 1.31
C ILE A 146 -7.91 -1.51 2.64
N PHE A 147 -8.13 -0.44 3.40
CA PHE A 147 -8.62 -0.50 4.77
C PHE A 147 -9.74 0.51 4.98
N ARG A 148 -10.70 0.14 5.82
CA ARG A 148 -11.70 1.07 6.35
C ARG A 148 -11.14 1.71 7.60
N GLY A 149 -11.45 2.99 7.79
CA GLY A 149 -11.09 3.72 8.99
C GLY A 149 -12.11 4.80 9.33
N VAL A 150 -11.85 5.49 10.43
CA VAL A 150 -12.59 6.67 10.88
C VAL A 150 -11.62 7.74 11.34
N THR A 151 -11.93 9.00 11.04
CA THR A 151 -11.19 10.15 11.56
C THR A 151 -11.41 10.31 13.07
N ASP A 152 -10.38 10.76 13.78
CA ASP A 152 -10.42 10.88 15.25
C ASP A 152 -11.39 11.95 15.76
N HIS A 153 -11.61 13.03 14.99
CA HIS A 153 -12.36 14.20 15.45
C HIS A 153 -13.89 14.04 15.31
N ASP A 154 -14.35 13.56 14.16
CA ASP A 154 -15.77 13.51 13.79
C ASP A 154 -16.25 12.09 13.46
N SER A 155 -15.40 11.07 13.64
CA SER A 155 -15.71 9.67 13.33
C SER A 155 -16.20 9.47 11.88
N ARG A 156 -15.75 10.34 10.96
CA ARG A 156 -16.14 10.27 9.56
C ARG A 156 -15.55 9.01 8.92
N PRO A 157 -16.37 8.16 8.28
CA PRO A 157 -15.89 6.97 7.60
C PRO A 157 -14.98 7.30 6.41
N ILE A 158 -13.82 6.67 6.35
CA ILE A 158 -12.82 6.84 5.28
C ILE A 158 -12.33 5.48 4.77
N VAL A 159 -11.82 5.50 3.53
CA VAL A 159 -11.07 4.39 2.94
C VAL A 159 -9.62 4.81 2.78
N ILE A 160 -8.70 3.95 3.24
CA ILE A 160 -7.25 4.14 3.15
C ILE A 160 -6.68 3.06 2.23
N LYS A 161 -6.03 3.46 1.15
CA LYS A 161 -5.37 2.57 0.18
C LYS A 161 -3.86 2.84 0.15
N PHE A 162 -3.08 1.77 0.13
CA PHE A 162 -1.65 1.84 -0.15
C PHE A 162 -1.33 1.24 -1.52
N THR A 163 -0.65 2.01 -2.35
CA THR A 163 -0.26 1.58 -3.71
C THR A 163 1.02 2.26 -4.15
N HIS A 164 1.73 1.69 -5.13
CA HIS A 164 2.96 2.30 -5.67
C HIS A 164 2.70 3.32 -6.78
N ARG A 165 1.48 3.32 -7.35
CA ARG A 165 1.11 4.20 -8.46
C ARG A 165 -0.32 4.65 -8.23
N TYR A 166 -0.56 5.94 -8.38
CA TYR A 166 -1.88 6.51 -8.22
C TYR A 166 -2.02 7.80 -9.02
N SER A 167 -3.11 7.96 -9.75
CA SER A 167 -3.40 9.23 -10.43
C SER A 167 -4.31 10.10 -9.57
N LYS A 168 -3.68 10.99 -8.78
CA LYS A 168 -4.41 12.01 -8.02
C LYS A 168 -5.27 12.89 -8.95
N VAL A 169 -4.68 13.34 -10.06
CA VAL A 169 -5.32 14.27 -11.00
C VAL A 169 -6.59 13.68 -11.62
N VAL A 170 -6.56 12.41 -12.04
CA VAL A 170 -7.75 11.77 -12.63
C VAL A 170 -8.80 11.49 -11.57
N HIS A 171 -8.40 11.07 -10.36
CA HIS A 171 -9.35 10.89 -9.26
C HIS A 171 -10.04 12.21 -8.89
N ASP A 172 -9.29 13.29 -8.68
CA ASP A 172 -9.87 14.62 -8.38
C ASP A 172 -10.86 15.04 -9.47
N TRP A 173 -10.47 14.91 -10.74
CA TRP A 173 -11.36 15.24 -11.87
C TRP A 173 -12.65 14.42 -11.82
N CYS A 174 -12.58 13.12 -11.59
CA CYS A 174 -13.77 12.27 -11.48
C CYS A 174 -14.63 12.63 -10.26
N ALA A 175 -14.01 13.00 -9.13
CA ALA A 175 -14.71 13.42 -7.92
C ALA A 175 -15.44 14.75 -8.12
N ASP A 176 -14.81 15.71 -8.80
CA ASP A 176 -15.41 17.02 -9.15
C ASP A 176 -16.63 16.88 -10.07
N HIS A 177 -16.67 15.81 -10.87
CA HIS A 177 -17.82 15.46 -11.72
C HIS A 177 -18.83 14.52 -11.03
N LEU A 178 -18.70 14.31 -9.72
CA LEU A 178 -19.52 13.42 -8.90
C LEU A 178 -19.49 11.94 -9.35
N CYS A 179 -18.49 11.55 -10.13
CA CYS A 179 -18.32 10.18 -10.64
C CYS A 179 -17.33 9.35 -9.82
N ALA A 180 -16.74 9.88 -8.76
CA ALA A 180 -15.87 9.17 -7.83
C ALA A 180 -16.09 9.65 -6.39
N PRO A 181 -15.70 8.87 -5.37
CA PRO A 181 -15.67 9.35 -3.99
C PRO A 181 -14.72 10.56 -3.88
N LYS A 182 -14.97 11.45 -2.92
CA LYS A 182 -14.06 12.59 -2.71
C LYS A 182 -12.70 12.10 -2.23
N LEU A 183 -11.64 12.52 -2.90
CA LEU A 183 -10.28 12.30 -2.42
C LEU A 183 -9.96 13.28 -1.28
N LEU A 184 -9.50 12.74 -0.15
CA LEU A 184 -9.16 13.51 1.05
C LEU A 184 -7.67 13.81 1.13
N ALA A 185 -6.83 12.83 0.76
CA ALA A 185 -5.38 12.98 0.69
C ALA A 185 -4.75 11.96 -0.26
N CYS A 186 -3.62 12.33 -0.85
CA CYS A 186 -2.75 11.42 -1.61
C CYS A 186 -1.30 11.78 -1.31
N GLU A 187 -0.72 11.07 -0.34
CA GLU A 187 0.61 11.38 0.18
C GLU A 187 1.62 10.34 -0.24
N ARG A 188 2.82 10.78 -0.59
CA ARG A 188 3.94 9.89 -0.87
C ARG A 188 4.66 9.55 0.43
N ILE A 189 4.72 8.27 0.75
CA ILE A 189 5.40 7.74 1.94
C ILE A 189 6.69 6.98 1.52
N PRO A 190 7.59 6.64 2.46
CA PRO A 190 8.81 5.90 2.18
C PRO A 190 8.59 4.63 1.35
N GLY A 191 9.61 4.22 0.58
CA GLY A 191 9.52 3.06 -0.31
C GLY A 191 8.72 3.32 -1.59
N ARG A 192 8.51 4.59 -1.97
CA ARG A 192 7.74 4.98 -3.18
C ARG A 192 6.29 4.50 -3.13
N TRP A 193 5.74 4.41 -1.92
CA TRP A 193 4.32 4.13 -1.71
C TRP A 193 3.54 5.44 -1.70
N PHE A 194 2.28 5.34 -2.07
CA PHE A 194 1.25 6.32 -1.81
C PHE A 194 0.36 5.82 -0.69
N MET A 195 0.03 6.70 0.25
CA MET A 195 -1.15 6.57 1.10
C MET A 195 -2.24 7.44 0.50
N VAL A 196 -3.32 6.81 0.06
CA VAL A 196 -4.48 7.46 -0.54
C VAL A 196 -5.63 7.36 0.43
N VAL A 197 -6.18 8.49 0.85
CA VAL A 197 -7.32 8.57 1.75
C VAL A 197 -8.47 9.21 0.99
N MET A 198 -9.64 8.58 1.02
CA MET A 198 -10.86 9.04 0.35
C MET A 198 -12.08 8.82 1.23
N GLU A 199 -13.18 9.49 0.92
CA GLU A 199 -14.45 9.26 1.61
C GLU A 199 -14.95 7.82 1.36
N SER A 200 -15.52 7.21 2.40
CA SER A 200 -16.16 5.91 2.25
C SER A 200 -17.51 6.05 1.58
N VAL A 201 -17.74 5.31 0.50
CA VAL A 201 -19.07 5.17 -0.08
C VAL A 201 -19.93 4.29 0.83
N PRO A 202 -21.21 4.64 1.09
CA PRO A 202 -22.10 3.82 1.91
C PRO A 202 -22.37 2.46 1.25
N LEU A 203 -21.84 1.38 1.84
CA LEU A 203 -21.95 0.02 1.28
C LEU A 203 -23.37 -0.56 1.28
N HIS A 204 -24.29 0.05 2.02
CA HIS A 204 -25.71 -0.30 1.99
C HIS A 204 -26.45 0.36 0.81
N GLU A 205 -25.86 1.40 0.22
CA GLU A 205 -26.42 2.09 -0.95
C GLU A 205 -25.73 1.63 -2.23
N TYR A 206 -24.41 1.42 -2.19
CA TYR A 206 -23.60 1.07 -3.36
C TYR A 206 -22.96 -0.31 -3.25
N CYS A 207 -22.93 -1.02 -4.38
CA CYS A 207 -22.25 -2.30 -4.53
C CYS A 207 -21.49 -2.34 -5.87
N ASN A 208 -20.46 -3.18 -5.96
CA ASN A 208 -19.77 -3.40 -7.22
C ASN A 208 -20.74 -3.90 -8.30
N LEU A 209 -20.64 -3.36 -9.51
CA LEU A 209 -21.45 -3.75 -10.65
C LEU A 209 -21.32 -5.25 -10.96
N SER A 210 -20.15 -5.84 -10.72
CA SER A 210 -19.92 -7.28 -10.86
C SER A 210 -20.87 -8.14 -10.02
N ARG A 211 -21.31 -7.63 -8.87
CA ARG A 211 -22.30 -8.27 -7.97
C ARG A 211 -23.72 -7.81 -8.29
N GLN A 212 -23.91 -6.52 -8.54
CA GLN A 212 -25.24 -5.92 -8.72
C GLN A 212 -25.89 -6.26 -10.07
N ARG A 213 -25.10 -6.59 -11.11
CA ARG A 213 -25.59 -6.88 -12.47
C ARG A 213 -26.65 -7.98 -12.56
N TYR A 214 -26.71 -8.88 -11.58
CA TYR A 214 -27.69 -9.97 -11.53
C TYR A 214 -29.02 -9.57 -10.86
N LEU A 215 -29.03 -8.42 -10.18
CA LEU A 215 -30.20 -7.89 -9.46
C LEU A 215 -30.87 -6.75 -10.23
N LEU A 216 -30.14 -6.08 -11.13
CA LEU A 216 -30.69 -5.04 -11.99
C LEU A 216 -31.56 -5.64 -13.09
N SER A 217 -32.67 -4.97 -13.38
CA SER A 217 -33.46 -5.24 -14.58
C SER A 217 -32.64 -4.93 -15.84
N HIS A 218 -33.09 -5.43 -16.99
CA HIS A 218 -32.45 -5.13 -18.27
C HIS A 218 -32.40 -3.62 -18.55
N GLU A 219 -33.48 -2.91 -18.25
CA GLU A 219 -33.59 -1.45 -18.43
C GLU A 219 -32.63 -0.70 -17.50
N GLN A 220 -32.54 -1.09 -16.23
CA GLN A 220 -31.60 -0.49 -15.28
C GLN A 220 -30.15 -0.71 -15.69
N MET A 221 -29.81 -1.92 -16.12
CA MET A 221 -28.47 -2.24 -16.61
C MET A 221 -28.14 -1.46 -17.89
N GLN A 222 -29.11 -1.29 -18.80
CA GLN A 222 -28.92 -0.45 -19.97
C GLN A 222 -28.68 1.02 -19.57
N HIS A 223 -29.44 1.53 -18.60
CA HIS A 223 -29.27 2.90 -18.10
C HIS A 223 -27.88 3.12 -17.47
N VAL A 224 -27.44 2.21 -16.60
CA VAL A 224 -26.08 2.23 -16.02
C VAL A 224 -25.04 2.25 -17.13
N ARG A 225 -25.18 1.38 -18.15
CA ARG A 225 -24.25 1.31 -19.27
C ARG A 225 -24.16 2.63 -20.01
N GLU A 226 -25.29 3.22 -20.39
CA GLU A 226 -25.33 4.51 -21.08
C GLU A 226 -24.69 5.64 -20.27
N ASN A 227 -24.89 5.65 -18.94
CA ASN A 227 -24.28 6.64 -18.06
C ASN A 227 -22.76 6.45 -17.93
N VAL A 228 -22.29 5.20 -17.84
CA VAL A 228 -20.85 4.89 -17.83
C VAL A 228 -20.21 5.25 -19.18
N GLU A 229 -20.87 4.95 -20.31
CA GLU A 229 -20.38 5.33 -21.65
C GLU A 229 -20.27 6.86 -21.81
N LYS A 230 -21.28 7.62 -21.35
CA LYS A 230 -21.21 9.09 -21.32
C LYS A 230 -20.06 9.61 -20.45
N PHE A 231 -19.81 8.98 -19.31
CA PHE A 231 -18.69 9.33 -18.45
C PHE A 231 -17.34 9.06 -19.11
N VAL A 232 -17.18 7.90 -19.77
CA VAL A 232 -15.95 7.57 -20.50
C VAL A 232 -15.67 8.60 -21.59
N SER A 233 -16.70 9.03 -22.35
CA SER A 233 -16.55 10.09 -23.34
C SER A 233 -16.07 11.41 -22.72
N LYS A 234 -16.68 11.85 -21.61
CA LYS A 234 -16.25 13.07 -20.89
C LYS A 234 -14.81 12.97 -20.37
N LEU A 235 -14.43 11.79 -19.86
CA LEU A 235 -13.08 11.54 -19.37
C LEU A 235 -12.06 11.66 -20.50
N TRP A 236 -12.39 11.14 -21.69
CA TRP A 236 -11.56 11.25 -22.88
C TRP A 236 -11.48 12.67 -23.43
N GLU A 237 -12.60 13.41 -23.44
CA GLU A 237 -12.63 14.84 -23.80
C GLU A 237 -11.72 15.67 -22.88
N ALA A 238 -11.59 15.27 -21.60
CA ALA A 238 -10.65 15.86 -20.65
C ALA A 238 -9.20 15.32 -20.78
N ASN A 239 -8.90 14.56 -21.84
CA ASN A 239 -7.60 13.94 -22.12
C ASN A 239 -7.14 12.91 -21.06
N PHE A 240 -8.08 12.24 -20.39
CA PHE A 240 -7.79 11.24 -19.35
C PHE A 240 -8.29 9.85 -19.73
N VAL A 241 -7.66 8.83 -19.13
CA VAL A 241 -8.14 7.44 -19.13
C VAL A 241 -8.15 6.88 -17.72
N HIS A 242 -9.12 6.01 -17.42
CA HIS A 242 -9.13 5.28 -16.16
C HIS A 242 -8.06 4.17 -16.12
N GLY A 243 -7.83 3.50 -17.26
CA GLY A 243 -6.83 2.44 -17.40
C GLY A 243 -7.18 1.10 -16.73
N ASP A 244 -8.16 1.01 -15.84
CA ASP A 244 -8.64 -0.29 -15.33
C ASP A 244 -10.16 -0.28 -15.12
N LEU A 245 -10.91 0.30 -16.07
CA LEU A 245 -12.36 0.38 -15.95
C LEU A 245 -12.99 -1.00 -16.20
N ARG A 246 -13.68 -1.52 -15.19
CA ARG A 246 -14.32 -2.84 -15.19
C ARG A 246 -15.45 -2.88 -14.17
N ASP A 247 -16.31 -3.89 -14.24
CA ASP A 247 -17.45 -4.05 -13.33
C ASP A 247 -17.06 -4.18 -11.85
N ALA A 248 -15.83 -4.59 -11.55
CA ALA A 248 -15.28 -4.60 -10.19
C ALA A 248 -14.82 -3.21 -9.68
N ASN A 249 -14.64 -2.24 -10.57
CA ASN A 249 -14.18 -0.88 -10.27
C ASN A 249 -15.29 0.17 -10.49
N ILE A 250 -16.53 -0.29 -10.72
CA ILE A 250 -17.72 0.54 -10.83
C ILE A 250 -18.65 0.15 -9.68
N LEU A 251 -18.87 1.08 -8.76
CA LEU A 251 -19.88 1.00 -7.73
C LEU A 251 -21.18 1.55 -8.29
N VAL A 252 -22.28 0.83 -8.13
CA VAL A 252 -23.62 1.26 -8.55
C VAL A 252 -24.56 1.20 -7.36
N ASN A 253 -25.52 2.12 -7.32
CA ASN A 253 -26.57 2.06 -6.32
C ASN A 253 -27.62 0.99 -6.66
N ALA A 254 -28.51 0.70 -5.69
CA ALA A 254 -29.46 -0.41 -5.80
C ALA A 254 -30.40 -0.33 -7.02
N ASP A 255 -30.78 0.88 -7.43
CA ASP A 255 -31.69 1.12 -8.56
C ASP A 255 -30.97 1.37 -9.91
N GLY A 256 -29.63 1.43 -9.92
CA GLY A 256 -28.82 1.65 -11.10
C GLY A 256 -28.88 3.09 -11.65
N THR A 257 -29.31 4.06 -10.84
CA THR A 257 -29.43 5.46 -11.27
C THR A 257 -28.15 6.27 -11.08
N ASP A 258 -27.28 5.87 -10.14
CA ASP A 258 -25.98 6.51 -9.89
C ASP A 258 -24.85 5.47 -9.86
N PHE A 259 -23.66 5.94 -10.22
CA PHE A 259 -22.44 5.13 -10.14
C PHE A 259 -21.25 5.97 -9.63
N LYS A 260 -20.29 5.28 -9.03
CA LYS A 260 -18.97 5.81 -8.68
C LYS A 260 -17.89 4.90 -9.24
N VAL A 261 -16.85 5.48 -9.80
CA VAL A 261 -15.65 4.77 -10.26
C VAL A 261 -14.60 4.84 -9.18
N VAL A 262 -13.90 3.72 -8.98
CA VAL A 262 -12.82 3.56 -8.01
C VAL A 262 -11.60 2.91 -8.68
N ASP A 263 -10.47 2.89 -7.98
CA ASP A 263 -9.21 2.26 -8.41
C ASP A 263 -8.46 2.96 -9.56
N PHE A 264 -7.91 4.13 -9.24
CA PHE A 264 -7.17 5.00 -10.17
C PHE A 264 -5.66 4.69 -10.31
N ASP A 265 -5.24 3.45 -10.02
CA ASP A 265 -3.80 3.08 -10.03
C ASP A 265 -3.20 3.09 -11.44
N TRP A 266 -4.05 2.83 -12.44
CA TRP A 266 -3.68 2.75 -13.85
C TRP A 266 -4.20 3.94 -14.67
N SER A 267 -4.77 4.94 -14.00
CA SER A 267 -5.28 6.13 -14.65
C SER A 267 -4.17 7.09 -15.03
N GLY A 268 -4.43 7.96 -16.00
CA GLY A 268 -3.48 8.99 -16.44
C GLY A 268 -3.96 9.70 -17.69
N ALA A 269 -3.07 10.49 -18.30
CA ALA A 269 -3.36 11.14 -19.57
C ALA A 269 -3.37 10.12 -20.73
N ILE A 270 -4.20 10.38 -21.74
CA ILE A 270 -4.21 9.61 -22.99
C ILE A 270 -2.81 9.66 -23.61
N GLY A 271 -2.30 8.51 -24.06
CA GLY A 271 -0.96 8.44 -24.67
C GLY A 271 0.19 8.42 -23.67
N GLU A 272 -0.03 8.66 -22.38
CA GLU A 272 1.00 8.62 -21.32
C GLU A 272 0.80 7.49 -20.30
N ALA A 273 -0.45 7.14 -19.97
CA ALA A 273 -0.73 6.02 -19.07
C ALA A 273 -0.13 4.71 -19.65
N ARG A 274 0.51 3.91 -18.79
CA ARG A 274 1.17 2.64 -19.18
C ARG A 274 0.92 1.55 -18.15
N TYR A 275 0.47 0.41 -18.63
CA TYR A 275 0.46 -0.84 -17.87
C TYR A 275 1.89 -1.30 -17.52
N PRO A 276 2.07 -2.02 -16.41
CA PRO A 276 3.34 -2.63 -16.09
C PRO A 276 3.59 -3.82 -17.03
N SER A 277 4.86 -4.19 -17.24
CA SER A 277 5.23 -5.28 -18.14
C SER A 277 4.70 -6.64 -17.73
N ASN A 278 4.38 -6.83 -16.45
CA ASN A 278 3.83 -8.06 -15.88
C ASN A 278 2.29 -8.04 -15.74
N MET A 279 1.60 -7.10 -16.38
CA MET A 279 0.14 -7.04 -16.34
C MET A 279 -0.46 -8.27 -17.02
N ASN A 280 -1.45 -8.90 -16.37
CA ASN A 280 -2.16 -10.01 -16.98
C ASN A 280 -3.05 -9.51 -18.12
N THR A 281 -2.65 -9.82 -19.35
CA THR A 281 -3.35 -9.47 -20.60
C THR A 281 -4.19 -10.63 -21.16
N VAL A 282 -4.19 -11.80 -20.51
CA VAL A 282 -4.82 -13.02 -21.02
C VAL A 282 -6.19 -13.25 -20.39
N THR A 283 -6.29 -13.24 -19.06
CA THR A 283 -7.54 -13.61 -18.37
C THR A 283 -8.38 -12.40 -17.95
N VAL A 284 -7.84 -11.18 -18.03
CA VAL A 284 -8.54 -9.93 -17.70
C VAL A 284 -8.60 -9.06 -18.94
N ARG A 285 -9.80 -8.89 -19.50
CA ARG A 285 -10.03 -7.91 -20.57
C ARG A 285 -10.14 -6.52 -19.97
N ARG A 286 -9.40 -5.58 -20.54
CA ARG A 286 -9.48 -4.15 -20.23
C ARG A 286 -9.90 -3.41 -21.51
N PRO A 287 -10.75 -2.38 -21.39
CA PRO A 287 -11.09 -1.52 -22.52
C PRO A 287 -9.87 -0.76 -23.04
#